data_AF-E8JZG2-F1
#
_entry.id   AF-E8JZG2-F1
#
_cell.length_a   1.000
_cell.length_b   1.000
_cell.length_c   1.000
_cell.angle_alpha   90.00
_cell.angle_beta   90.00
_cell.angle_gamma   90.00
#
_symmetry.space_group_name_H-M   'P 1'
#
loop_
_entity.id
_entity.type
_entity.pdbx_description
1 polymer ?
#
loop_
_entity_poly.entity_id
_entity_poly.type
_entity_poly.pdbx_seq_one_letter_code
_entity_poly.pdbx_strand_id
1 'polypeptide(L)'
;MHGIILEVVKKLILKGLILIMKEISSIEKNLNILFPQSYKNTINKFQLFMEIEFNNYQINLFNEESLFDNLNGFPQWCYLKYLVEINKEKQQMPNIVERHDSNGYIDSERVKRGLLFGSLADGACVYFDLEDNFSIWEYWLDDGSIGKVADTFDEILEYGKIIDFE
;
A
#
# COMPACT_ATOMS: atom_id res chain seq x y z
N MET A 1 -41.03 8.81 -1.73
CA MET A 1 -39.77 9.54 -1.98
C MET A 1 -38.57 8.87 -1.31
N HIS A 2 -38.62 8.53 -0.02
CA HIS A 2 -37.52 7.86 0.70
C HIS A 2 -37.09 6.49 0.13
N GLY A 3 -38.01 5.65 -0.34
CA GLY A 3 -37.66 4.32 -0.89
C GLY A 3 -36.86 4.38 -2.21
N ILE A 4 -37.18 5.32 -3.09
CA ILE A 4 -36.50 5.49 -4.39
C ILE A 4 -35.09 6.03 -4.19
N ILE A 5 -34.90 6.96 -3.25
CA ILE A 5 -33.58 7.54 -2.92
C ILE A 5 -32.66 6.44 -2.37
N LEU A 6 -33.15 5.59 -1.46
CA LEU A 6 -32.35 4.50 -0.89
C LEU A 6 -31.92 3.48 -1.94
N GLU A 7 -32.77 3.17 -2.91
CA GLU A 7 -32.49 2.20 -3.98
C GLU A 7 -31.50 2.75 -5.02
N VAL A 8 -31.60 4.04 -5.36
CA VAL A 8 -30.63 4.73 -6.22
C VAL A 8 -29.26 4.82 -5.55
N VAL A 9 -29.21 5.17 -4.25
CA VAL A 9 -27.96 5.23 -3.48
C VAL A 9 -27.30 3.86 -3.41
N LYS A 10 -28.06 2.79 -3.09
CA LYS A 10 -27.52 1.41 -3.10
C LYS A 10 -26.97 1.00 -4.46
N LYS A 11 -27.65 1.37 -5.55
CA LYS A 11 -27.22 1.04 -6.92
C LYS A 11 -25.97 1.81 -7.34
N LEU A 12 -25.80 3.05 -6.87
CA LEU A 12 -24.59 3.84 -7.07
C LEU A 12 -23.42 3.25 -6.28
N ILE A 13 -23.63 2.91 -5.00
CA ILE A 13 -22.62 2.23 -4.16
C ILE A 13 -22.20 0.90 -4.79
N LEU A 14 -23.15 0.08 -5.24
CA LEU A 14 -22.85 -1.20 -5.89
C LEU A 14 -22.09 -1.03 -7.21
N LYS A 15 -22.42 0.00 -8.01
CA LYS A 15 -21.67 0.31 -9.24
C LYS A 15 -20.25 0.79 -8.93
N GLY A 16 -20.07 1.57 -7.86
CA GLY A 16 -18.76 1.94 -7.33
C GLY A 16 -17.96 0.70 -6.99
N LEU A 17 -18.44 -0.12 -6.06
CA LEU A 17 -17.81 -1.39 -5.65
C LEU A 17 -17.42 -2.30 -6.83
N ILE A 18 -18.30 -2.42 -7.84
CA ILE A 18 -18.01 -3.21 -9.07
C ILE A 18 -16.92 -2.58 -9.93
N LEU A 19 -16.87 -1.25 -10.02
CA LEU A 19 -15.81 -0.56 -10.76
C LEU A 19 -14.47 -0.77 -10.06
N ILE A 20 -14.46 -0.69 -8.74
CA ILE A 20 -13.22 -0.63 -7.99
C ILE A 20 -12.56 -2.01 -7.83
N MET A 21 -13.34 -3.08 -7.63
CA MET A 21 -12.82 -4.45 -7.69
C MET A 21 -12.16 -4.77 -9.05
N LYS A 22 -12.52 -4.08 -10.13
CA LYS A 22 -11.86 -4.25 -11.44
C LYS A 22 -10.46 -3.65 -11.47
N GLU A 23 -10.18 -2.62 -10.67
CA GLU A 23 -8.90 -1.91 -10.71
C GLU A 23 -7.80 -2.72 -9.99
N ILE A 24 -8.08 -3.26 -8.79
CA ILE A 24 -7.16 -4.22 -8.13
C ILE A 24 -6.94 -5.46 -9.00
N SER A 25 -8.01 -6.02 -9.58
CA SER A 25 -7.91 -7.15 -10.51
C SER A 25 -7.06 -6.82 -11.75
N SER A 26 -7.05 -5.56 -12.18
CA SER A 26 -6.20 -5.09 -13.28
C SER A 26 -4.72 -5.13 -12.90
N ILE A 27 -4.37 -4.71 -11.68
CA ILE A 27 -3.00 -4.81 -11.16
C ILE A 27 -2.55 -6.28 -11.11
N GLU A 28 -3.36 -7.16 -10.51
CA GLU A 28 -3.08 -8.61 -10.44
C GLU A 28 -2.80 -9.20 -11.83
N LYS A 29 -3.63 -8.88 -12.81
CA LYS A 29 -3.47 -9.36 -14.18
C LYS A 29 -2.24 -8.79 -14.88
N ASN A 30 -1.98 -7.49 -14.75
CA ASN A 30 -0.88 -6.83 -15.45
C ASN A 30 0.49 -7.24 -14.91
N LEU A 31 0.58 -7.47 -13.60
CA LEU A 31 1.82 -7.88 -12.95
C LEU A 31 1.95 -9.41 -12.81
N ASN A 32 0.90 -10.17 -13.15
CA ASN A 32 0.80 -11.61 -12.95
C ASN A 32 1.06 -12.00 -11.48
N ILE A 33 0.35 -11.33 -10.57
CA ILE A 33 0.42 -11.53 -9.13
C ILE A 33 -0.96 -11.80 -8.54
N LEU A 34 -1.02 -12.24 -7.28
CA LEU A 34 -2.26 -12.33 -6.51
C LEU A 34 -2.06 -11.64 -5.17
N PHE A 35 -2.85 -10.61 -4.89
CA PHE A 35 -2.81 -9.95 -3.58
C PHE A 35 -3.34 -10.89 -2.48
N PRO A 36 -2.85 -10.74 -1.24
CA PRO A 36 -3.43 -11.41 -0.08
C PRO A 36 -4.95 -11.21 -0.02
N GLN A 37 -5.70 -12.28 0.21
CA GLN A 37 -7.16 -12.20 0.22
C GLN A 37 -7.67 -11.31 1.36
N SER A 38 -6.98 -11.31 2.48
CA SER A 38 -7.23 -10.41 3.60
C SER A 38 -7.10 -8.94 3.23
N TYR A 39 -6.07 -8.56 2.47
CA TYR A 39 -5.92 -7.20 1.96
C TYR A 39 -7.11 -6.81 1.09
N LYS A 40 -7.48 -7.63 0.11
CA LYS A 40 -8.66 -7.39 -0.75
C LYS A 40 -9.97 -7.29 0.04
N ASN A 41 -10.12 -8.12 1.08
CA ASN A 41 -11.28 -8.09 1.95
C ASN A 41 -11.30 -6.84 2.85
N THR A 42 -10.14 -6.31 3.22
CA THR A 42 -10.02 -5.15 4.12
C THR A 42 -10.20 -3.84 3.39
N ILE A 43 -9.63 -3.68 2.20
CA ILE A 43 -9.70 -2.41 1.46
C ILE A 43 -11.13 -2.01 1.05
N ASN A 44 -12.04 -2.99 0.99
CA ASN A 44 -13.46 -2.77 0.73
C ASN A 44 -14.29 -2.40 1.99
N LYS A 45 -13.68 -2.27 3.17
CA LYS A 45 -14.38 -2.03 4.45
C LYS A 45 -14.48 -0.56 4.86
N PHE A 46 -13.74 0.33 4.20
CA PHE A 46 -13.66 1.75 4.54
C PHE A 46 -13.70 2.59 3.26
N GLN A 47 -14.15 3.84 3.35
CA GLN A 47 -14.31 4.72 2.18
C GLN A 47 -13.17 5.72 2.04
N LEU A 48 -12.70 6.29 3.15
CA LEU A 48 -11.70 7.34 3.21
C LEU A 48 -10.37 6.79 3.73
N PHE A 49 -10.35 6.21 4.93
CA PHE A 49 -9.11 5.73 5.55
C PHE A 49 -9.37 4.60 6.54
N MET A 50 -8.31 3.86 6.84
CA MET A 50 -8.26 2.94 7.98
C MET A 50 -6.88 3.05 8.63
N GLU A 51 -6.86 3.38 9.91
CA GLU A 51 -5.65 3.48 10.71
C GLU A 51 -5.50 2.23 11.59
N ILE A 52 -4.34 1.59 11.52
CA ILE A 52 -4.00 0.38 12.27
C ILE A 52 -2.72 0.62 13.06
N GLU A 53 -2.77 0.42 14.36
CA GLU A 53 -1.59 0.37 15.21
C GLU A 53 -1.03 -1.05 15.25
N PHE A 54 0.24 -1.24 14.90
CA PHE A 54 0.92 -2.55 14.89
C PHE A 54 2.41 -2.39 15.20
N ASN A 55 2.94 -3.06 16.23
CA ASN A 55 4.38 -3.00 16.58
C ASN A 55 4.99 -1.57 16.65
N ASN A 56 4.25 -0.63 17.24
CA ASN A 56 4.55 0.82 17.30
C ASN A 56 4.44 1.59 15.96
N TYR A 57 4.06 0.94 14.87
CA TYR A 57 3.68 1.58 13.63
C TYR A 57 2.22 2.03 13.68
N GLN A 58 1.96 3.24 13.19
CA GLN A 58 0.61 3.70 12.84
C GLN A 58 0.48 3.67 11.32
N ILE A 59 -0.20 2.63 10.82
CA ILE A 59 -0.36 2.35 9.41
C ILE A 59 -1.69 2.94 8.94
N ASN A 60 -1.62 3.92 8.05
CA ASN A 60 -2.78 4.48 7.37
C ASN A 60 -2.94 3.79 6.02
N LEU A 61 -3.95 2.95 5.87
CA LEU A 61 -4.25 2.25 4.62
C LEU A 61 -4.83 3.23 3.61
N PHE A 62 -4.33 3.16 2.38
CA PHE A 62 -4.96 3.82 1.24
C PHE A 62 -6.27 3.12 0.94
N ASN A 63 -7.34 3.91 0.79
CA ASN A 63 -8.56 3.40 0.19
C ASN A 63 -8.31 3.08 -1.28
N GLU A 64 -9.26 2.38 -1.90
CA GLU A 64 -9.08 1.94 -3.28
C GLU A 64 -8.95 3.12 -4.28
N GLU A 65 -9.67 4.24 -4.09
CA GLU A 65 -9.52 5.43 -4.94
C GLU A 65 -8.10 6.01 -4.84
N SER A 66 -7.58 6.14 -3.61
CA SER A 66 -6.24 6.66 -3.35
C SER A 66 -5.13 5.78 -3.92
N LEU A 67 -5.33 4.46 -4.11
CA LEU A 67 -4.34 3.65 -4.81
C LEU A 67 -4.09 4.12 -6.25
N PHE A 68 -5.10 4.72 -6.89
CA PHE A 68 -5.05 5.17 -8.28
C PHE A 68 -4.91 6.68 -8.42
N ASP A 69 -4.75 7.41 -7.31
CA ASP A 69 -4.42 8.83 -7.34
C ASP A 69 -3.13 9.05 -8.14
N ASN A 70 -3.14 10.11 -8.95
CA ASN A 70 -2.02 10.45 -9.80
C ASN A 70 -0.99 11.29 -9.02
N LEU A 71 0.14 10.67 -8.71
CA LEU A 71 1.30 11.29 -8.09
C LEU A 71 2.41 11.46 -9.14
N ASN A 72 2.63 12.69 -9.60
CA ASN A 72 3.66 13.04 -10.59
C ASN A 72 3.66 12.17 -11.88
N GLY A 73 2.47 11.80 -12.37
CA GLY A 73 2.32 10.98 -13.57
C GLY A 73 2.29 9.48 -13.32
N PHE A 74 2.29 9.04 -12.05
CA PHE A 74 2.23 7.65 -11.64
C PHE A 74 1.00 7.41 -10.76
N PRO A 75 0.25 6.30 -10.94
CA PRO A 75 -0.66 5.83 -9.92
C PRO A 75 0.08 5.60 -8.59
N GLN A 76 -0.56 5.98 -7.48
CA GLN A 76 0.02 5.90 -6.14
C GLN A 76 0.54 4.48 -5.81
N TRP A 77 -0.17 3.43 -6.22
CA TRP A 77 0.25 2.04 -5.97
C TRP A 77 1.65 1.69 -6.53
N CYS A 78 2.13 2.35 -7.58
CA CYS A 78 3.47 2.14 -8.16
C CYS A 78 4.45 3.29 -7.90
N TYR A 79 4.07 4.25 -7.08
CA TYR A 79 4.85 5.47 -6.86
C TYR A 79 6.22 5.20 -6.21
N LEU A 80 6.39 4.04 -5.56
CA LEU A 80 7.67 3.59 -5.03
C LEU A 80 8.79 3.59 -6.08
N LYS A 81 8.46 3.26 -7.34
CA LYS A 81 9.43 3.33 -8.45
C LYS A 81 10.03 4.72 -8.60
N TYR A 82 9.18 5.75 -8.54
CA TYR A 82 9.62 7.13 -8.64
C TYR A 82 10.45 7.53 -7.41
N LEU A 83 10.00 7.15 -6.21
CA LEU A 83 10.69 7.45 -4.95
C LEU A 83 12.12 6.88 -4.91
N VAL A 84 12.31 5.65 -5.35
CA VAL A 84 13.64 5.02 -5.41
C VAL A 84 14.54 5.75 -6.43
N GLU A 85 14.01 6.14 -7.58
CA GLU A 85 14.78 6.86 -8.60
C GLU A 85 15.28 8.22 -8.13
N ILE A 86 14.44 8.99 -7.43
CA ILE A 86 14.84 10.32 -6.95
C ILE A 86 15.79 10.26 -5.75
N ASN A 87 15.78 9.16 -4.99
CA ASN A 87 16.64 8.97 -3.82
C ASN A 87 17.94 8.20 -4.11
N LYS A 88 18.16 7.74 -5.35
CA LYS A 88 19.35 6.95 -5.71
C LYS A 88 20.68 7.62 -5.38
N GLU A 89 20.72 8.95 -5.40
CA GLU A 89 21.93 9.73 -5.08
C GLU A 89 22.21 9.81 -3.57
N LYS A 90 21.21 9.51 -2.73
CA LYS A 90 21.36 9.40 -1.28
C LYS A 90 21.88 8.03 -0.85
N GLN A 91 21.76 7.03 -1.72
CA GLN A 91 22.23 5.67 -1.46
C GLN A 91 23.74 5.56 -1.60
N GLN A 92 24.35 4.60 -0.89
CA GLN A 92 25.79 4.34 -0.99
C GLN A 92 26.20 3.93 -2.42
N MET A 93 25.31 3.22 -3.12
CA MET A 93 25.45 2.92 -4.56
C MET A 93 24.08 3.02 -5.24
N PRO A 94 23.99 3.45 -6.52
CA PRO A 94 22.71 3.65 -7.20
C PRO A 94 21.80 2.42 -7.31
N ASN A 95 22.39 1.22 -7.23
CA ASN A 95 21.68 -0.04 -7.46
C ASN A 95 21.31 -0.76 -6.15
N ILE A 96 21.59 -0.16 -4.99
CA ILE A 96 21.25 -0.75 -3.69
C ILE A 96 20.44 0.24 -2.87
N VAL A 97 19.59 -0.30 -2.01
CA VAL A 97 18.82 0.43 -1.01
C VAL A 97 19.22 -0.11 0.36
N GLU A 98 19.64 0.79 1.25
CA GLU A 98 20.04 0.45 2.62
C GLU A 98 18.84 0.03 3.47
N ARG A 99 19.04 -0.96 4.33
CA ARG A 99 18.09 -1.35 5.35
C ARG A 99 18.39 -0.59 6.64
N HIS A 100 17.41 0.09 7.21
CA HIS A 100 17.57 0.72 8.53
C HIS A 100 17.20 -0.21 9.69
N ASP A 101 16.44 -1.27 9.41
CA ASP A 101 16.04 -2.28 10.40
C ASP A 101 17.12 -3.34 10.65
N SER A 102 18.15 -3.40 9.81
CA SER A 102 19.23 -4.39 9.89
C SER A 102 20.47 -3.91 9.14
N ASN A 103 21.64 -4.51 9.40
CA ASN A 103 22.85 -4.21 8.63
C ASN A 103 22.83 -4.94 7.27
N GLY A 104 22.04 -4.44 6.31
CA GLY A 104 21.86 -5.08 5.01
C GLY A 104 21.44 -4.12 3.90
N TYR A 105 21.33 -4.67 2.69
CA TYR A 105 20.94 -3.94 1.48
C TYR A 105 20.00 -4.78 0.62
N ILE A 106 19.14 -4.12 -0.15
CA ILE A 106 18.29 -4.74 -1.17
C ILE A 106 18.59 -4.10 -2.53
N ASP A 107 18.52 -4.91 -3.59
CA ASP A 107 18.63 -4.41 -4.97
C ASP A 107 17.53 -3.37 -5.27
N SER A 108 17.91 -2.22 -5.82
CA SER A 108 16.95 -1.12 -6.01
C SER A 108 15.86 -1.44 -7.02
N GLU A 109 16.09 -2.35 -7.99
CA GLU A 109 15.05 -2.80 -8.92
C GLU A 109 13.99 -3.65 -8.20
N ARG A 110 14.38 -4.42 -7.17
CA ARG A 110 13.40 -5.12 -6.31
C ARG A 110 12.53 -4.12 -5.56
N VAL A 111 13.12 -3.10 -4.95
CA VAL A 111 12.35 -2.08 -4.22
C VAL A 111 11.41 -1.32 -5.17
N LYS A 112 11.85 -0.95 -6.38
CA LYS A 112 11.00 -0.29 -7.40
C LYS A 112 9.77 -1.10 -7.81
N ARG A 113 9.77 -2.43 -7.62
CA ARG A 113 8.64 -3.31 -7.92
C ARG A 113 7.62 -3.38 -6.78
N GLY A 114 7.95 -2.86 -5.59
CA GLY A 114 7.04 -2.87 -4.46
C GLY A 114 5.77 -2.06 -4.72
N LEU A 115 4.66 -2.50 -4.12
CA LEU A 115 3.34 -1.90 -4.33
C LEU A 115 2.92 -1.14 -3.09
N LEU A 116 2.83 0.19 -3.18
CA LEU A 116 2.37 1.01 -2.07
C LEU A 116 0.90 0.72 -1.75
N PHE A 117 0.59 0.63 -0.46
CA PHE A 117 -0.80 0.45 -0.01
C PHE A 117 -1.16 1.31 1.20
N GLY A 118 -0.21 2.09 1.72
CA GLY A 118 -0.45 2.96 2.86
C GLY A 118 0.72 3.87 3.16
N SER A 119 0.57 4.65 4.22
CA SER A 119 1.61 5.49 4.81
C SER A 119 1.75 5.25 6.30
N LEU A 120 2.87 5.72 6.85
CA LEU A 120 3.13 5.79 8.28
C LEU A 120 3.04 7.24 8.75
N ALA A 121 2.70 7.46 10.02
CA ALA A 121 2.60 8.79 10.62
C ALA A 121 3.90 9.62 10.48
N ASP A 122 5.07 8.98 10.49
CA ASP A 122 6.39 9.62 10.47
C ASP A 122 6.91 9.96 9.06
N GLY A 123 6.02 10.05 8.07
CA GLY A 123 6.43 10.45 6.71
C GLY A 123 7.13 9.34 5.92
N ALA A 124 6.80 8.09 6.21
CA ALA A 124 7.20 6.92 5.42
C ALA A 124 6.00 6.33 4.66
N CYS A 125 6.28 5.56 3.60
CA CYS A 125 5.26 4.79 2.90
C CYS A 125 5.38 3.31 3.25
N VAL A 126 4.27 2.57 3.27
CA VAL A 126 4.30 1.11 3.39
C VAL A 126 3.94 0.44 2.07
N TYR A 127 4.61 -0.68 1.80
CA TYR A 127 4.49 -1.39 0.55
C TYR A 127 4.59 -2.91 0.69
N PHE A 128 4.02 -3.61 -0.28
CA PHE A 128 4.19 -5.05 -0.46
C PHE A 128 5.47 -5.36 -1.23
N ASP A 129 6.34 -6.19 -0.68
CA ASP A 129 7.48 -6.75 -1.42
C ASP A 129 7.05 -7.99 -2.21
N LEU A 130 7.07 -7.87 -3.55
CA LEU A 130 6.63 -8.93 -4.46
C LEU A 130 7.61 -10.11 -4.54
N GLU A 131 8.85 -9.94 -4.09
CA GLU A 131 9.88 -10.99 -4.10
C GLU A 131 10.03 -11.68 -2.75
N ASP A 132 9.42 -11.14 -1.68
CA ASP A 132 9.38 -11.74 -0.36
C ASP A 132 7.94 -12.03 0.06
N ASN A 133 7.22 -12.76 -0.80
CA ASN A 133 5.88 -13.31 -0.56
C ASN A 133 4.87 -12.28 0.01
N PHE A 134 4.85 -11.06 -0.51
CA PHE A 134 4.00 -9.97 -0.03
C PHE A 134 4.21 -9.61 1.44
N SER A 135 5.43 -9.77 1.96
CA SER A 135 5.80 -9.16 3.22
C SER A 135 5.70 -7.63 3.15
N ILE A 136 5.58 -7.02 4.32
CA ILE A 136 5.29 -5.60 4.46
C ILE A 136 6.56 -4.87 4.85
N TRP A 137 6.86 -3.82 4.09
CA TRP A 137 8.05 -3.02 4.27
C TRP A 137 7.68 -1.54 4.32
N GLU A 138 8.48 -0.76 5.03
CA GLU A 138 8.45 0.69 5.01
C GLU A 138 9.54 1.25 4.10
N TYR A 139 9.29 2.42 3.54
CA TYR A 139 10.24 3.22 2.78
C TYR A 139 10.29 4.62 3.37
N TRP A 140 11.46 5.03 3.88
CA TRP A 140 11.68 6.35 4.46
C TRP A 140 11.92 7.39 3.38
N LEU A 141 11.13 8.46 3.36
CA LEU A 141 11.23 9.48 2.30
C LEU A 141 12.49 10.36 2.41
N ASP A 142 13.04 10.48 3.61
CA ASP A 142 14.17 11.38 3.91
C ASP A 142 15.49 10.89 3.31
N ASP A 143 15.79 9.59 3.43
CA ASP A 143 17.05 9.00 2.94
C ASP A 143 16.84 7.90 1.90
N GLY A 144 15.62 7.39 1.75
CA GLY A 144 15.28 6.30 0.83
C GLY A 144 15.62 4.91 1.34
N SER A 145 15.94 4.76 2.64
CA SER A 145 16.15 3.46 3.28
C SER A 145 14.84 2.72 3.52
N ILE A 146 14.92 1.42 3.77
CA ILE A 146 13.76 0.54 3.99
C ILE A 146 13.90 -0.29 5.27
N GLY A 147 12.77 -0.76 5.77
CA GLY A 147 12.70 -1.66 6.93
C GLY A 147 11.55 -2.65 6.78
N LYS A 148 11.71 -3.86 7.30
CA LYS A 148 10.65 -4.85 7.31
C LYS A 148 9.71 -4.59 8.49
N VAL A 149 8.43 -4.41 8.19
CA VAL A 149 7.37 -4.12 9.16
C VAL A 149 6.71 -5.40 9.63
N ALA A 150 6.34 -6.29 8.71
CA ALA A 150 5.63 -7.54 9.00
C ALA A 150 5.95 -8.62 7.97
N ASP A 151 5.80 -9.90 8.34
CA ASP A 151 5.96 -11.02 7.41
C ASP A 151 4.77 -11.17 6.46
N THR A 152 3.57 -10.78 6.91
CA THR A 152 2.35 -10.82 6.10
C THR A 152 1.37 -9.70 6.46
N PHE A 153 0.43 -9.40 5.56
CA PHE A 153 -0.69 -8.51 5.90
C PHE A 153 -1.64 -9.12 6.95
N ASP A 154 -1.75 -10.45 7.00
CA ASP A 154 -2.58 -11.15 7.98
C ASP A 154 -2.09 -10.89 9.41
N GLU A 155 -0.77 -10.85 9.60
CA GLU A 155 -0.14 -10.52 10.88
C GLU A 155 -0.57 -9.14 11.39
N ILE A 156 -0.62 -8.14 10.50
CA ILE A 156 -1.08 -6.78 10.83
C ILE A 156 -2.55 -6.81 11.26
N LEU A 157 -3.40 -7.60 10.61
CA LEU A 157 -4.82 -7.69 10.97
C LEU A 157 -5.07 -8.50 12.25
N GLU A 158 -4.27 -9.54 12.50
CA GLU A 158 -4.43 -10.44 13.65
C GLU A 158 -3.92 -9.79 14.94
N TYR A 159 -2.75 -9.15 14.88
CA TYR A 159 -2.08 -8.59 16.07
C TYR A 159 -2.16 -7.06 16.16
N GLY A 160 -2.54 -6.38 15.08
CA GLY A 160 -2.76 -4.95 15.07
C GLY A 160 -4.12 -4.56 15.65
N LYS A 161 -4.23 -3.28 16.01
CA LYS A 161 -5.46 -2.67 16.52
C LYS A 161 -5.93 -1.60 15.55
N ILE A 162 -7.13 -1.78 14.98
CA ILE A 162 -7.78 -0.71 14.21
C ILE A 162 -8.11 0.44 15.18
N ILE A 163 -7.53 1.61 14.91
CA ILE A 163 -7.66 2.81 15.74
C ILE A 163 -8.87 3.62 15.30
N ASP A 164 -8.99 3.86 13.99
CA ASP A 164 -10.08 4.62 13.38
C ASP A 164 -10.28 4.21 11.92
N PHE A 165 -11.48 4.39 11.38
CA PHE A 165 -11.79 4.21 9.97
C PHE A 165 -13.08 4.95 9.57
N GLU A 166 -13.10 5.45 8.34
CA GLU A 166 -14.28 6.09 7.71
C GLU A 166 -14.45 5.55 6.30
#